data_AF-A0A1P8DDP3-F1
#
_entry.id   AF-A0A1P8DDP3-F1
#
_cell.length_a   1.000
_cell.length_b   1.000
_cell.length_c   1.000
_cell.angle_alpha   90.00
_cell.angle_beta   90.00
_cell.angle_gamma   90.00
#
_symmetry.space_group_name_H-M   'P 1'
#
loop_
_entity.id
_entity.type
_entity.pdbx_description
1 polymer ?
#
loop_
_entity_poly.entity_id
_entity_poly.type
_entity_poly.pdbx_seq_one_letter_code
_entity_poly.pdbx_strand_id
1 'polypeptide(L)'
;NIAKAHGGVSASGGVGERTREGNDLYMEMKESKVINEQNISESKVASVYGQMNEPPGARMRVGSTALTMAEYFRDVNKQDVLLFIDNIFRFVQAGSEVSALLGRMPSAVGYQPTLGTE
;
A
#
# COMPACT_ATOMS: atom_id res chain seq x y z
N ASN A 1 10.95 12.63 4.29
CA ASN A 1 10.22 13.92 4.37
C ASN A 1 9.99 14.63 3.02
N ILE A 2 10.03 13.94 1.87
CA ILE A 2 9.69 14.53 0.55
C ILE A 2 8.20 14.92 0.49
N ALA A 3 7.31 14.14 1.12
CA ALA A 3 5.89 14.45 1.22
C ALA A 3 5.56 15.78 1.92
N LYS A 4 6.46 16.31 2.76
CA LYS A 4 6.27 17.64 3.39
C LYS A 4 6.64 18.80 2.46
N ALA A 5 7.54 18.57 1.49
CA ALA A 5 7.99 19.57 0.54
C ALA A 5 7.17 19.58 -0.76
N HIS A 6 6.45 18.48 -1.04
CA HIS A 6 5.60 18.36 -2.22
C HIS A 6 4.24 19.06 -1.98
N GLY A 7 3.78 19.86 -2.96
CA GLY A 7 2.47 20.50 -2.94
C GLY A 7 1.30 19.56 -3.28
N GLY A 8 1.60 18.34 -3.72
CA GLY A 8 0.63 17.30 -4.07
C GLY A 8 0.18 16.44 -2.89
N VAL A 9 -0.54 15.36 -3.19
CA VAL A 9 -1.04 14.39 -2.21
C VAL A 9 -0.22 13.11 -2.24
N SER A 10 -0.23 12.34 -1.15
CA SER A 10 0.39 11.02 -1.10
C SER A 10 -0.63 9.91 -0.89
N ALA A 11 -0.36 8.75 -1.49
CA ALA A 11 -1.06 7.50 -1.23
C ALA A 11 -0.04 6.48 -0.71
N SER A 12 -0.39 5.71 0.32
CA SER A 12 0.48 4.70 0.91
C SER A 12 -0.25 3.36 1.00
N GLY A 13 0.39 2.29 0.52
CA GLY A 13 -0.06 0.92 0.65
C GLY A 13 0.89 0.12 1.52
N GLY A 14 0.50 -0.13 2.78
CA GLY A 14 1.18 -0.99 3.72
C GLY A 14 0.86 -2.47 3.47
N VAL A 15 1.60 -3.12 2.59
CA VAL A 15 1.44 -4.52 2.20
C VAL A 15 2.30 -5.43 3.06
N GLY A 16 1.65 -6.21 3.92
CA GLY A 16 2.29 -7.23 4.74
C GLY A 16 3.32 -6.69 5.72
N GLU A 17 3.09 -5.48 6.23
CA GLU A 17 3.96 -4.84 7.23
C GLU A 17 3.59 -5.24 8.65
N ARG A 18 4.44 -4.88 9.62
CA ARG A 18 4.12 -5.08 11.03
C ARG A 18 3.13 -4.03 11.48
N THR A 19 2.10 -4.46 12.22
CA THR A 19 1.09 -3.56 12.79
C THR A 19 1.71 -2.47 13.66
N ARG A 20 2.79 -2.79 14.39
CA ARG A 20 3.55 -1.80 15.17
C ARG A 20 4.14 -0.69 14.27
N GLU A 21 4.78 -1.06 13.16
CA GLU A 21 5.41 -0.10 12.23
C GLU A 21 4.36 0.78 11.55
N GLY A 22 3.20 0.21 11.20
CA GLY A 22 2.06 0.99 10.69
C GLY A 22 1.49 1.96 11.72
N ASN A 23 1.41 1.57 12.99
CA ASN A 23 0.97 2.45 14.08
C ASN A 23 1.97 3.59 14.31
N ASP A 24 3.27 3.28 14.38
CA ASP A 24 4.32 4.27 14.59
C ASP A 24 4.32 5.32 13.46
N LEU A 25 4.16 4.87 12.20
CA LEU A 25 4.03 5.77 11.04
C LEU A 25 2.77 6.65 11.12
N TYR A 26 1.64 6.08 11.53
CA TYR A 26 0.39 6.85 11.70
C TYR A 26 0.56 7.95 12.76
N MET A 27 1.20 7.64 13.89
CA MET A 27 1.49 8.61 14.93
C MET A 27 2.45 9.70 14.44
N GLU A 28 3.51 9.34 13.72
CA GLU A 28 4.43 10.32 13.13
C GLU A 28 3.72 11.24 12.12
N MET A 29 2.81 10.70 11.29
CA MET A 29 2.02 11.48 10.34
C MET A 29 1.07 12.47 11.04
N LYS A 30 0.52 12.09 12.20
CA LYS A 30 -0.29 12.98 13.04
C LYS A 30 0.54 14.09 13.67
N GLU A 31 1.65 13.75 14.33
CA GLU A 31 2.53 14.72 14.97
C GLU A 31 3.10 15.73 13.97
N SER A 32 3.37 15.27 12.76
CA SER A 32 3.86 16.09 11.66
C SER A 32 2.78 16.84 10.87
N LYS A 33 1.50 16.71 11.26
CA LYS A 33 0.33 17.34 10.62
C LYS A 33 0.14 16.98 9.14
N VAL A 34 0.69 15.84 8.70
CA VAL A 34 0.36 15.26 7.40
C VAL A 34 -1.06 14.70 7.44
N ILE A 35 -1.44 14.11 8.59
CA ILE A 35 -2.82 13.79 8.96
C ILE A 35 -3.29 14.86 9.95
N ASN A 36 -4.36 15.57 9.60
CA ASN A 36 -4.98 16.55 10.47
C ASN A 36 -6.23 15.93 11.13
N GLU A 37 -6.12 15.53 12.40
CA GLU A 37 -7.23 14.87 13.12
C GLU A 37 -8.41 15.82 13.40
N GLN A 38 -8.14 17.12 13.54
CA GLN A 38 -9.18 18.12 13.78
C GLN A 38 -9.94 18.43 12.50
N ASN A 39 -9.29 18.33 11.33
CA ASN A 39 -9.91 18.49 10.04
C ASN A 39 -9.35 17.47 9.04
N ILE A 40 -9.99 16.30 8.97
CA ILE A 40 -9.57 15.20 8.08
C ILE A 40 -9.51 15.63 6.62
N SER A 41 -10.37 16.57 6.19
CA SER A 41 -10.39 17.07 4.81
C SER A 41 -9.13 17.83 4.39
N GLU A 42 -8.33 18.31 5.35
CA GLU A 42 -7.05 18.98 5.09
C GLU A 42 -5.85 18.00 5.10
N SER A 43 -6.08 16.72 5.40
CA SER A 43 -5.03 15.70 5.38
C SER A 43 -4.48 15.50 3.97
N LYS A 44 -3.17 15.32 3.86
CA LYS A 44 -2.47 15.22 2.56
C LYS A 44 -2.10 13.80 2.17
N VAL A 45 -2.51 12.80 2.96
CA VAL A 45 -2.18 11.40 2.76
C VAL A 45 -3.42 10.51 2.83
N ALA A 46 -3.50 9.53 1.94
CA ALA A 46 -4.38 8.38 2.06
C ALA A 46 -3.54 7.13 2.34
N SER A 47 -3.82 6.43 3.43
CA SER A 47 -3.07 5.23 3.83
C SER A 47 -3.99 4.00 3.87
N VAL A 48 -3.56 2.92 3.22
CA VAL A 48 -4.23 1.62 3.18
C VAL A 48 -3.30 0.58 3.80
N TYR A 49 -3.82 -0.22 4.72
CA TYR A 49 -3.01 -1.20 5.45
C TYR A 49 -3.57 -2.61 5.30
N GLY A 50 -2.71 -3.56 4.90
CA GLY A 50 -2.95 -5.00 4.89
C GLY A 50 -1.80 -5.67 5.61
N GLN A 51 -1.85 -5.70 6.93
CA GLN A 51 -0.75 -6.08 7.80
C GLN A 51 -0.41 -7.58 7.69
N MET A 52 0.73 -8.00 8.26
CA MET A 52 1.19 -9.40 8.21
C MET A 52 0.18 -10.42 8.75
N ASN A 53 -0.67 -10.01 9.71
CA ASN A 53 -1.69 -10.86 10.31
C ASN A 53 -2.92 -11.09 9.42
N GLU A 54 -3.00 -10.41 8.28
CA GLU A 54 -4.09 -10.58 7.31
C GLU A 54 -3.85 -11.78 6.38
N PRO A 55 -4.92 -12.43 5.90
CA PRO A 55 -4.80 -13.54 4.95
C PRO A 55 -4.10 -13.09 3.66
N PRO A 56 -3.40 -14.00 2.95
CA PRO A 56 -2.62 -13.64 1.77
C PRO A 56 -3.45 -12.99 0.66
N GLY A 57 -4.73 -13.34 0.52
CA GLY A 57 -5.63 -12.67 -0.42
C GLY A 57 -5.81 -11.17 -0.15
N ALA A 58 -5.90 -10.77 1.13
CA ALA A 58 -6.00 -9.36 1.50
C ALA A 58 -4.67 -8.63 1.22
N ARG A 59 -3.54 -9.23 1.63
CA ARG A 59 -2.19 -8.66 1.36
C ARG A 59 -1.92 -8.49 -0.13
N MET A 60 -2.33 -9.45 -0.97
CA MET A 60 -2.20 -9.40 -2.43
C MET A 60 -3.08 -8.32 -3.10
N ARG A 61 -4.01 -7.67 -2.37
CA ARG A 61 -4.90 -6.65 -2.95
C ARG A 61 -4.67 -5.25 -2.42
N VAL A 62 -4.06 -5.10 -1.24
CA VAL A 62 -3.83 -3.78 -0.62
C VAL A 62 -3.01 -2.84 -1.50
N GLY A 63 -1.99 -3.35 -2.21
CA GLY A 63 -1.23 -2.53 -3.16
C GLY A 63 -2.10 -1.94 -4.27
N SER A 64 -3.02 -2.73 -4.82
CA SER A 64 -3.99 -2.29 -5.83
C SER A 64 -5.02 -1.30 -5.27
N THR A 65 -5.46 -1.47 -4.02
CA THR A 65 -6.34 -0.51 -3.36
C THR A 65 -5.67 0.85 -3.19
N ALA A 66 -4.40 0.87 -2.76
CA ALA A 66 -3.62 2.10 -2.65
C ALA A 66 -3.41 2.75 -4.03
N LEU A 67 -3.13 1.94 -5.06
CA LEU A 67 -3.03 2.42 -6.44
C LEU A 67 -4.35 3.05 -6.90
N THR A 68 -5.49 2.42 -6.64
CA THR A 68 -6.81 2.95 -7.03
C THR A 68 -7.07 4.33 -6.42
N MET A 69 -6.70 4.54 -5.15
CA MET A 69 -6.80 5.86 -4.51
C MET A 69 -5.86 6.88 -5.18
N ALA A 70 -4.64 6.46 -5.51
CA ALA A 70 -3.68 7.31 -6.21
C ALA A 70 -4.18 7.71 -7.61
N GLU A 71 -4.77 6.77 -8.36
CA GLU A 71 -5.35 7.02 -9.68
C GLU A 71 -6.51 7.99 -9.61
N TYR A 72 -7.35 7.93 -8.57
CA TYR A 72 -8.41 8.93 -8.38
C TYR A 72 -7.83 10.34 -8.21
N PHE A 73 -6.79 10.50 -7.38
CA PHE A 73 -6.14 11.80 -7.19
C PHE A 73 -5.47 12.32 -8.47
N ARG A 74 -4.88 11.42 -9.26
CA ARG A 74 -4.25 11.75 -10.55
C ARG A 74 -5.29 12.11 -11.62
N ASP A 75 -6.31 11.28 -11.81
CA ASP A 75 -7.19 11.32 -12.98
C ASP A 75 -8.41 12.20 -12.77
N VAL A 76 -9.00 12.19 -11.57
CA VAL A 76 -10.18 12.99 -11.25
C VAL A 76 -9.77 14.35 -10.69
N ASN A 77 -8.91 14.35 -9.66
CA ASN A 77 -8.51 15.60 -9.01
C ASN A 77 -7.36 16.33 -9.72
N LYS A 78 -6.71 15.69 -10.70
CA LYS A 78 -5.61 16.28 -11.49
C LYS A 78 -4.45 16.81 -10.63
N GLN A 79 -4.11 16.05 -9.59
CA GLN A 79 -3.02 16.39 -8.66
C GLN A 79 -1.78 15.54 -8.95
N ASP A 80 -0.61 16.07 -8.62
CA ASP A 80 0.58 15.24 -8.54
C ASP A 80 0.49 14.32 -7.33
N VAL A 81 0.71 13.03 -7.55
CA VAL A 81 0.53 11.99 -6.54
C VAL A 81 1.84 11.27 -6.29
N LEU A 82 2.21 11.15 -5.02
CA LEU A 82 3.32 10.30 -4.59
C LEU A 82 2.76 8.99 -4.02
N LEU A 83 2.96 7.88 -4.73
CA LEU A 83 2.55 6.55 -4.28
C LEU A 83 3.71 5.84 -3.59
N PHE A 84 3.49 5.41 -2.35
CA PHE A 84 4.38 4.57 -1.58
C PHE A 84 3.78 3.18 -1.44
N ILE A 85 4.53 2.15 -1.78
CA ILE A 85 4.15 0.75 -1.53
C ILE A 85 5.22 0.13 -0.65
N ASP A 86 4.82 -0.22 0.57
CA ASP A 86 5.70 -0.86 1.55
C ASP A 86 5.04 -2.14 2.08
N ASN A 87 5.46 -3.35 1.75
CA ASN A 87 6.59 -3.70 0.91
C ASN A 87 6.16 -4.38 -0.40
N ILE A 88 6.70 -3.94 -1.53
CA ILE A 88 6.39 -4.52 -2.84
C ILE A 88 6.76 -6.01 -2.94
N PHE A 89 7.78 -6.47 -2.21
CA PHE A 89 8.11 -7.89 -2.15
C PHE A 89 7.02 -8.69 -1.42
N ARG A 90 6.37 -8.12 -0.41
CA ARG A 90 5.27 -8.78 0.33
C ARG A 90 4.02 -8.94 -0.54
N PHE A 91 3.81 -8.05 -1.51
CA PHE A 91 2.79 -8.22 -2.53
C PHE A 91 3.05 -9.49 -3.37
N VAL A 92 4.28 -9.65 -3.87
CA VAL A 92 4.69 -10.83 -4.63
C VAL A 92 4.56 -12.11 -3.81
N GLN A 93 5.05 -12.08 -2.56
CA GLN A 93 4.98 -13.22 -1.64
C GLN A 93 3.52 -13.66 -1.40
N ALA A 94 2.63 -12.69 -1.14
CA ALA A 94 1.20 -12.97 -0.99
C ALA A 94 0.60 -13.58 -2.27
N GLY A 95 1.04 -13.14 -3.45
CA GLY A 95 0.67 -13.73 -4.74
C GLY A 95 1.11 -15.19 -4.87
N SER A 96 2.32 -15.52 -4.43
CA SER A 96 2.81 -16.91 -4.40
C SER A 96 1.99 -17.80 -3.46
N GLU A 97 1.65 -17.31 -2.26
CA GLU A 97 0.79 -18.01 -1.29
C GLU A 97 -0.62 -18.27 -1.86
N VAL A 98 -1.25 -17.25 -2.47
CA VAL A 98 -2.57 -17.40 -3.13
C VAL A 98 -2.49 -18.38 -4.30
N SER A 99 -1.45 -18.31 -5.13
CA SER A 99 -1.26 -19.22 -6.26
C SER A 99 -1.16 -20.69 -5.82
N ALA A 100 -0.48 -20.95 -4.70
CA ALA A 100 -0.39 -22.28 -4.12
C ALA A 100 -1.76 -22.78 -3.62
N LEU A 101 -2.54 -21.92 -2.96
CA LEU A 101 -3.91 -22.26 -2.53
C LEU A 101 -4.86 -22.56 -3.70
N LEU A 102 -4.62 -21.94 -4.87
CA LEU A 102 -5.35 -22.20 -6.11
C LEU A 102 -4.86 -23.47 -6.85
N GLY A 103 -3.89 -24.20 -6.31
CA GLY A 103 -3.38 -25.44 -6.91
C GLY A 103 -2.54 -25.23 -8.18
N ARG A 104 -2.05 -24.02 -8.43
CA ARG A 104 -1.17 -23.76 -9.58
C ARG A 104 0.22 -24.32 -9.29
N MET A 105 0.84 -24.98 -10.28
CA MET A 105 2.22 -25.43 -10.15
C MET A 105 3.16 -24.22 -9.99
N PRO A 106 4.10 -24.25 -9.03
CA PRO A 106 5.06 -23.18 -8.85
C PRO A 106 6.04 -23.10 -10.02
N SER A 107 6.49 -21.89 -10.31
CA SER A 107 7.55 -21.58 -11.26
C SER A 107 8.92 -21.62 -10.55
N ALA A 108 9.94 -21.00 -11.17
CA ALA A 108 11.29 -20.90 -10.62
C ALA A 108 11.26 -20.36 -9.17
N VAL A 109 12.05 -20.99 -8.30
CA VAL A 109 12.25 -20.59 -6.89
C VAL A 109 10.95 -20.57 -6.05
N GLY A 110 9.85 -21.16 -6.54
CA GLY A 110 8.59 -21.25 -5.79
C GLY A 110 7.61 -20.10 -6.03
N TYR A 111 7.90 -19.19 -6.96
CA TYR A 111 6.98 -18.10 -7.33
C TYR A 111 5.76 -18.60 -8.11
N GLN A 112 4.70 -17.79 -8.13
CA GLN A 112 3.56 -18.03 -9.01
C GLN A 112 3.98 -17.97 -10.50
N PRO A 113 3.37 -18.80 -11.37
CA PRO A 113 3.66 -18.76 -12.81
C PRO A 113 3.25 -17.42 -13.47
N THR A 114 2.39 -16.64 -12.81
CA THR A 114 1.87 -15.35 -13.27
C THR A 114 2.69 -14.14 -12.82
N LEU A 115 3.86 -14.32 -12.20
CA LEU A 115 4.67 -13.22 -11.64
C LEU A 115 5.02 -12.12 -12.66
N GLY A 116 5.20 -12.47 -13.94
CA GLY A 116 5.51 -11.49 -14.98
C GLY A 116 4.31 -10.64 -15.42
N THR A 117 3.09 -11.05 -15.05
CA THR A 117 1.83 -10.43 -15.49
C THR A 117 1.00 -9.86 -14.34
N GLU A 118 1.25 -10.30 -13.11
CA GLU A 118 0.58 -9.89 -11.86
C GLU A 118 1.59 -9.28 -10.88
#